data_AF-A0AAD0WCB0-F1
#
_entry.id   AF-A0AAD0WCB0-F1
#
_cell.length_a   1.000
_cell.length_b   1.000
_cell.length_c   1.000
_cell.angle_alpha   90.00
_cell.angle_beta   90.00
_cell.angle_gamma   90.00
#
_symmetry.space_group_name_H-M   'P 1'
#
loop_
_entity.id
_entity.type
_entity.pdbx_description
1 polymer ?
#
loop_
_entity_poly.entity_id
_entity_poly.type
_entity_poly.pdbx_seq_one_letter_code
_entity_poly.pdbx_strand_id
1 'polypeptide(L)'
;MEPITIALGLAKLTGLDKKIGNWIGGTNGEAVASKVVDMAQTLTGSGSPEEALNRIKQSEKYAHELRTTLLNREKELDELAYKNTQSARNMQIQALNQDDKFSKRFIYYYAWFWSITTALYIGFITFMPIPESSTRFADTILGFVLGTVIASILNFFFGNSRDNSRRNEIQDIQQSLKEH
;
A
#
# COMPACT_ATOMS: atom_id res chain seq x y z
N MET A 1 -8.82 -8.00 -21.79
CA MET A 1 -9.32 -7.24 -20.61
C MET A 1 -8.13 -6.79 -19.77
N GLU A 2 -8.28 -5.80 -18.89
CA GLU A 2 -7.18 -5.39 -18.00
C GLU A 2 -6.78 -6.53 -17.04
N PRO A 3 -5.47 -6.77 -16.80
CA PRO A 3 -4.98 -7.85 -15.93
C PRO A 3 -5.60 -7.85 -14.53
N ILE A 4 -5.86 -6.66 -13.98
CA ILE A 4 -6.47 -6.48 -12.66
C ILE A 4 -7.89 -7.06 -12.61
N THR A 5 -8.71 -6.82 -13.61
CA THR A 5 -10.09 -7.33 -13.66
C THR A 5 -10.11 -8.86 -13.72
N ILE A 6 -9.21 -9.44 -14.51
CA ILE A 6 -9.11 -10.91 -14.65
C ILE A 6 -8.58 -11.53 -13.35
N ALA A 7 -7.54 -10.95 -12.75
CA ALA A 7 -6.99 -11.40 -11.48
C ALA A 7 -8.03 -11.34 -10.34
N LEU A 8 -8.88 -10.32 -10.30
CA LEU A 8 -10.01 -10.25 -9.35
C LEU A 8 -11.08 -11.31 -9.64
N GLY A 9 -11.33 -11.63 -10.91
CA GLY A 9 -12.19 -12.75 -11.31
C GLY A 9 -11.66 -14.09 -10.80
N LEU A 10 -10.36 -14.34 -11.00
CA LEU A 10 -9.65 -15.52 -10.49
C LEU A 10 -9.64 -15.57 -8.95
N ALA A 11 -9.54 -14.42 -8.28
CA ALA A 11 -9.56 -14.32 -6.84
C ALA A 11 -10.89 -14.81 -6.23
N LYS A 12 -12.01 -14.48 -6.88
CA LYS A 12 -13.33 -14.98 -6.48
C LYS A 12 -13.46 -16.48 -6.66
N LEU A 13 -12.93 -17.03 -7.76
CA LEU A 13 -12.99 -18.47 -8.04
C LEU A 13 -12.11 -19.30 -7.11
N THR A 14 -10.99 -18.74 -6.65
CA THR A 14 -10.07 -19.41 -5.72
C THR A 14 -10.41 -19.19 -4.25
N GLY A 15 -11.38 -18.33 -3.91
CA GLY A 15 -11.68 -17.93 -2.53
C GLY A 15 -10.53 -17.18 -1.85
N LEU A 16 -9.73 -16.45 -2.63
CA LEU A 16 -8.59 -15.64 -2.17
C LEU A 16 -8.83 -14.14 -2.45
N ASP A 17 -10.09 -13.72 -2.49
CA ASP A 17 -10.54 -12.35 -2.76
C ASP A 17 -9.82 -11.30 -1.93
N LYS A 18 -9.79 -11.47 -0.59
CA LYS A 18 -9.06 -10.57 0.32
C LYS A 18 -7.56 -10.53 0.02
N LYS A 19 -6.94 -11.69 -0.20
CA LYS A 19 -5.49 -11.82 -0.31
C LYS A 19 -4.95 -11.24 -1.62
N ILE A 20 -5.56 -11.63 -2.73
CA ILE A 20 -5.21 -11.12 -4.06
C ILE A 20 -5.61 -9.64 -4.16
N GLY A 21 -6.75 -9.24 -3.58
CA GLY A 21 -7.12 -7.82 -3.47
C GLY A 21 -6.08 -7.00 -2.73
N ASN A 22 -5.52 -7.52 -1.63
CA ASN A 22 -4.46 -6.85 -0.88
C ASN A 22 -3.15 -6.73 -1.68
N TRP A 23 -2.76 -7.76 -2.44
CA TRP A 23 -1.55 -7.70 -3.27
C TRP A 23 -1.72 -6.74 -4.46
N ILE A 24 -2.89 -6.75 -5.11
CA ILE A 24 -3.22 -5.81 -6.20
C ILE A 24 -3.37 -4.38 -5.68
N GLY A 25 -3.84 -4.19 -4.44
CA GLY A 25 -3.85 -2.89 -3.77
C GLY A 25 -2.46 -2.38 -3.35
N GLY A 26 -1.41 -3.19 -3.55
CA GLY A 26 -0.04 -2.82 -3.29
C GLY A 26 0.52 -1.80 -4.29
N THR A 27 1.72 -1.30 -4.02
CA THR A 27 2.42 -0.30 -4.88
C THR A 27 2.78 -0.79 -6.27
N ASN A 28 2.65 -2.08 -6.52
CA ASN A 28 2.96 -2.71 -7.81
C ASN A 28 1.83 -3.67 -8.25
N GLY A 29 0.59 -3.24 -8.02
CA GLY A 29 -0.61 -4.07 -8.19
C GLY A 29 -0.82 -4.64 -9.59
N GLU A 30 -0.48 -3.87 -10.62
CA GLU A 30 -0.61 -4.30 -12.02
C GLU A 30 0.35 -5.46 -12.37
N ALA A 31 1.59 -5.41 -11.86
CA ALA A 31 2.56 -6.47 -12.04
C ALA A 31 2.14 -7.76 -11.31
N VAL A 32 1.59 -7.62 -10.10
CA VAL A 32 1.02 -8.76 -9.35
C VAL A 32 -0.16 -9.35 -10.11
N ALA A 33 -1.09 -8.51 -10.58
CA ALA A 33 -2.25 -8.97 -11.33
C ALA A 33 -1.84 -9.74 -12.59
N SER A 34 -0.87 -9.21 -13.33
CA SER A 34 -0.30 -9.89 -14.51
C SER A 34 0.31 -11.24 -14.14
N LYS A 35 1.09 -11.31 -13.05
CA LYS A 35 1.70 -12.56 -12.58
C LYS A 35 0.66 -13.61 -12.16
N VAL A 36 -0.43 -13.20 -11.51
CA VAL A 36 -1.55 -14.09 -11.15
C VAL A 36 -2.24 -14.64 -12.40
N VAL A 37 -2.45 -13.80 -13.41
CA VAL A 37 -3.00 -14.21 -14.71
C VAL A 37 -2.06 -15.17 -15.43
N ASP A 38 -0.75 -14.91 -15.45
CA ASP A 38 0.25 -15.79 -16.06
C ASP A 38 0.26 -17.18 -15.42
N MET A 39 0.14 -17.25 -14.08
CA MET A 39 0.03 -18.53 -13.37
C MET A 39 -1.23 -19.28 -13.78
N ALA A 40 -2.37 -18.59 -13.91
CA ALA A 40 -3.62 -19.19 -14.38
C ALA A 40 -3.51 -19.69 -15.83
N GLN A 41 -2.85 -18.93 -16.71
CA GLN A 41 -2.61 -19.35 -18.10
C GLN A 41 -1.68 -20.57 -18.18
N THR A 42 -0.61 -20.57 -17.39
CA THR A 42 0.35 -21.70 -17.32
C THR A 42 -0.33 -22.97 -16.81
N LEU A 43 -1.13 -22.85 -15.75
CA LEU A 43 -1.86 -23.97 -15.16
C LEU A 43 -2.89 -24.58 -16.13
N THR A 44 -3.59 -23.72 -16.86
CA THR A 44 -4.66 -24.14 -17.76
C THR A 44 -4.19 -24.46 -19.18
N GLY A 45 -2.93 -24.15 -19.52
CA GLY A 45 -2.41 -24.23 -20.88
C GLY A 45 -3.12 -23.28 -21.86
N SER A 46 -3.62 -22.14 -21.39
CA SER A 46 -4.43 -21.22 -22.20
C SER A 46 -3.58 -20.13 -22.85
N GLY A 47 -3.85 -19.84 -24.12
CA GLY A 47 -3.14 -18.80 -24.87
C GLY A 47 -3.58 -17.38 -24.51
N SER A 48 -4.76 -17.23 -23.88
CA SER A 48 -5.29 -15.93 -23.46
C SER A 48 -5.71 -15.90 -21.99
N PRO A 49 -5.61 -14.73 -21.33
CA PRO A 49 -6.11 -14.51 -19.99
C PRO A 49 -7.61 -14.82 -19.80
N GLU A 50 -8.45 -14.48 -20.79
CA GLU A 50 -9.89 -14.75 -20.71
C GLU A 50 -10.20 -16.25 -20.79
N GLU A 51 -9.46 -16.99 -21.62
CA GLU A 51 -9.60 -18.44 -21.74
C GLU A 51 -9.18 -19.15 -20.44
N ALA A 52 -8.10 -18.71 -19.80
CA ALA A 52 -7.68 -19.23 -18.51
C ALA A 52 -8.76 -19.05 -17.44
N LEU A 53 -9.35 -17.85 -17.35
CA LEU A 53 -10.46 -17.56 -16.44
C LEU A 53 -11.65 -18.49 -16.68
N ASN A 54 -12.04 -18.69 -17.95
CA ASN A 54 -13.15 -19.55 -18.30
C ASN A 54 -12.89 -21.03 -17.96
N ARG A 55 -11.68 -21.54 -18.22
CA ARG A 55 -11.30 -22.92 -17.88
C ARG A 55 -11.31 -23.15 -16.37
N ILE A 56 -10.85 -22.17 -15.59
CA ILE A 56 -10.87 -22.24 -14.12
C ILE A 56 -12.30 -22.16 -13.59
N LYS A 57 -13.15 -21.32 -14.20
CA LYS A 57 -14.58 -21.24 -13.84
C LYS A 57 -15.32 -22.56 -14.08
N GLN A 58 -14.93 -23.31 -15.11
CA GLN A 58 -15.57 -24.58 -15.49
C GLN A 58 -15.01 -25.80 -14.74
N SER A 59 -13.86 -25.66 -14.05
CA SER A 59 -13.20 -26.77 -13.37
C SER A 59 -12.79 -26.40 -11.96
N GLU A 60 -13.48 -27.00 -10.99
CA GLU A 60 -13.14 -26.88 -9.57
C GLU A 60 -11.71 -27.36 -9.27
N LYS A 61 -11.20 -28.34 -10.04
CA LYS A 61 -9.81 -28.80 -9.96
C LYS A 61 -8.82 -27.66 -10.24
N TYR A 62 -9.00 -26.94 -11.36
CA TYR A 62 -8.10 -25.84 -11.71
C TYR A 62 -8.21 -24.68 -10.71
N ALA A 63 -9.39 -24.42 -10.16
CA ALA A 63 -9.57 -23.43 -9.11
C ALA A 63 -8.79 -23.80 -7.84
N HIS A 64 -8.86 -25.06 -7.40
CA HIS A 64 -8.07 -25.55 -6.26
C HIS A 64 -6.56 -25.52 -6.52
N GLU A 65 -6.12 -25.91 -7.71
CA GLU A 65 -4.70 -25.97 -8.04
C GLU A 65 -4.08 -24.56 -8.18
N LEU A 66 -4.85 -23.62 -8.75
CA LEU A 66 -4.47 -22.20 -8.74
C LEU A 66 -4.39 -21.66 -7.32
N ARG A 67 -5.40 -21.94 -6.46
CA ARG A 67 -5.40 -21.53 -5.06
C ARG A 67 -4.12 -22.00 -4.36
N THR A 68 -3.78 -23.27 -4.48
CA THR A 68 -2.58 -23.86 -3.87
C THR A 68 -1.31 -23.22 -4.43
N THR A 69 -1.24 -22.99 -5.74
CA THR A 69 -0.09 -22.33 -6.38
C THR A 69 0.14 -20.92 -5.86
N LEU A 70 -0.94 -20.14 -5.71
CA LEU A 70 -0.90 -18.78 -5.20
C LEU A 70 -0.49 -18.74 -3.72
N LEU A 71 -0.95 -19.70 -2.92
CA LEU A 71 -0.53 -19.83 -1.51
C LEU A 71 0.94 -20.25 -1.39
N ASN A 72 1.41 -21.17 -2.23
CA ASN A 72 2.82 -21.60 -2.23
C ASN A 72 3.77 -20.49 -2.69
N ARG A 73 3.28 -19.54 -3.50
CA ARG A 73 4.03 -18.37 -3.99
C ARG A 73 3.64 -17.07 -3.30
N GLU A 74 2.95 -17.15 -2.17
CA GLU A 74 2.46 -15.98 -1.43
C GLU A 74 3.59 -14.99 -1.13
N LYS A 75 4.73 -15.49 -0.65
CA LYS A 75 5.87 -14.64 -0.32
C LYS A 75 6.43 -13.90 -1.55
N GLU A 76 6.50 -14.60 -2.70
CA GLU A 76 6.94 -14.01 -3.98
C GLU A 76 5.98 -12.89 -4.41
N LEU A 77 4.67 -13.14 -4.31
CA LEU A 77 3.63 -12.19 -4.70
C LEU A 77 3.56 -10.99 -3.75
N ASP A 78 3.74 -11.20 -2.44
CA ASP A 78 3.78 -10.14 -1.45
C ASP A 78 5.02 -9.24 -1.63
N GLU A 79 6.19 -9.84 -1.85
CA GLU A 79 7.42 -9.09 -2.18
C GLU A 79 7.25 -8.29 -3.48
N LEU A 80 6.66 -8.89 -4.51
CA LEU A 80 6.39 -8.22 -5.79
C LEU A 80 5.43 -7.03 -5.60
N ALA A 81 4.37 -7.19 -4.80
CA ALA A 81 3.39 -6.15 -4.51
C ALA A 81 4.00 -4.91 -3.83
N TYR A 82 5.02 -5.11 -2.99
CA TYR A 82 5.58 -4.08 -2.11
C TYR A 82 7.04 -3.72 -2.39
N LYS A 83 7.61 -4.21 -3.50
CA LYS A 83 9.00 -3.95 -3.90
C LYS A 83 9.36 -2.45 -3.92
N ASN A 84 8.43 -1.58 -4.32
CA ASN A 84 8.64 -0.12 -4.34
C ASN A 84 8.65 0.50 -2.93
N THR A 85 7.86 0.02 -1.97
CA THR A 85 7.95 0.49 -0.57
C THR A 85 9.23 0.05 0.14
N GLN A 86 9.82 -1.09 -0.26
CA GLN A 86 11.13 -1.50 0.26
C GLN A 86 12.24 -0.54 -0.18
N SER A 87 12.15 0.06 -1.37
CA SER A 87 13.12 1.05 -1.87
C SER A 87 13.23 2.27 -0.95
N ALA A 88 12.11 2.83 -0.48
CA ALA A 88 12.12 4.00 0.40
C ALA A 88 12.74 3.70 1.78
N ARG A 89 12.43 2.53 2.37
CA ARG A 89 13.02 2.08 3.63
C ARG A 89 14.51 1.73 3.46
N ASN A 90 14.88 1.08 2.35
CA ASN A 90 16.27 0.77 2.03
C ASN A 90 17.08 2.05 1.76
N MET A 91 16.51 3.06 1.11
CA MET A 91 17.14 4.37 0.97
C MET A 91 17.40 5.00 2.34
N GLN A 92 16.44 4.93 3.27
CA GLN A 92 16.64 5.43 4.63
C GLN A 92 17.74 4.66 5.38
N ILE A 93 17.76 3.33 5.28
CA ILE A 93 18.78 2.47 5.92
C ILE A 93 20.17 2.75 5.33
N GLN A 94 20.28 2.83 4.00
CA GLN A 94 21.54 3.17 3.32
C GLN A 94 21.99 4.59 3.68
N ALA A 95 21.05 5.55 3.77
CA ALA A 95 21.33 6.91 4.19
C ALA A 95 21.78 7.01 5.66
N LEU A 96 21.38 6.05 6.52
CA LEU A 96 21.84 5.93 7.91
C LEU A 96 23.17 5.18 8.06
N ASN A 97 23.58 4.38 7.06
CA ASN A 97 24.82 3.60 7.09
C ASN A 97 26.02 4.30 6.44
N GLN A 98 25.82 5.37 5.66
CA GLN A 98 26.91 6.17 5.09
C GLN A 98 27.64 7.04 6.12
N ASP A 99 28.90 7.40 5.90
CA ASP A 99 29.67 8.23 6.85
C ASP A 99 29.31 9.73 6.82
N ASP A 100 28.60 10.18 5.79
CA ASP A 100 28.17 11.57 5.67
C ASP A 100 27.08 11.94 6.69
N LYS A 101 27.46 12.78 7.66
CA LYS A 101 26.58 13.29 8.71
C LYS A 101 25.52 14.28 8.19
N PHE A 102 25.77 14.94 7.06
CA PHE A 102 24.81 15.89 6.48
C PHE A 102 23.59 15.15 5.95
N SER A 103 23.79 14.16 5.09
CA SER A 103 22.71 13.35 4.51
C SER A 103 21.87 12.61 5.56
N LYS A 104 22.49 12.13 6.64
CA LYS A 104 21.79 11.53 7.80
C LYS A 104 20.83 12.49 8.49
N ARG A 105 21.22 13.77 8.57
CA ARG A 105 20.48 14.80 9.31
C ARG A 105 19.56 15.63 8.41
N PHE A 106 19.65 15.46 7.08
CA PHE A 106 18.85 16.19 6.11
C PHE A 106 17.36 16.13 6.44
N ILE A 107 16.83 14.97 6.83
CA ILE A 107 15.40 14.84 7.16
C ILE A 107 15.00 15.69 8.36
N TYR A 108 15.89 15.84 9.36
CA TYR A 108 15.66 16.72 10.49
C TYR A 108 15.75 18.19 10.09
N TYR A 109 16.72 18.55 9.23
CA TYR A 109 16.82 19.92 8.71
C TYR A 109 15.61 20.30 7.86
N TYR A 110 15.14 19.39 7.01
CA TYR A 110 13.95 19.56 6.19
C TYR A 110 12.69 19.70 7.06
N ALA A 111 12.54 18.85 8.08
CA ALA A 111 11.44 18.96 9.04
C ALA A 111 11.49 20.28 9.82
N TRP A 112 12.68 20.70 10.28
CA TRP A 112 12.87 21.97 10.98
C TRP A 112 12.56 23.17 10.11
N PHE A 113 13.03 23.17 8.85
CA PHE A 113 12.74 24.23 7.89
C PHE A 113 11.24 24.43 7.73
N TRP A 114 10.49 23.37 7.40
CA TRP A 114 9.05 23.47 7.22
C TRP A 114 8.29 23.78 8.50
N SER A 115 8.73 23.26 9.66
CA SER A 115 8.12 23.58 10.96
C SER A 115 8.28 25.06 11.30
N ILE A 116 9.47 25.61 11.11
CA ILE A 116 9.74 27.04 11.35
C ILE A 116 8.96 27.90 10.34
N THR A 117 9.00 27.58 9.05
CA THR A 117 8.25 28.32 8.02
C THR A 117 6.75 28.34 8.33
N THR A 118 6.18 27.21 8.75
CA THR A 118 4.76 27.12 9.14
C THR A 118 4.47 27.94 10.40
N ALA A 119 5.31 27.82 11.44
CA ALA A 119 5.15 28.59 12.68
C ALA A 119 5.25 30.10 12.44
N LEU A 120 6.21 30.53 11.60
CA LEU A 120 6.34 31.94 11.20
C LEU A 120 5.14 32.42 10.42
N TYR A 121 4.65 31.64 9.45
CA TYR A 121 3.46 31.99 8.68
C TYR A 121 2.24 32.16 9.59
N ILE A 122 1.98 31.21 10.48
CA ILE A 122 0.89 31.29 11.47
C ILE A 122 1.09 32.51 12.37
N GLY A 123 2.30 32.76 12.85
CA GLY A 123 2.63 33.94 13.65
C GLY A 123 2.33 35.25 12.93
N PHE A 124 2.71 35.37 11.66
CA PHE A 124 2.45 36.57 10.86
C PHE A 124 0.96 36.83 10.65
N ILE A 125 0.19 35.80 10.26
CA ILE A 125 -1.26 35.98 10.05
C ILE A 125 -2.04 36.20 11.36
N THR A 126 -1.50 35.75 12.50
CA THR A 126 -2.18 35.88 13.81
C THR A 126 -1.91 37.24 14.45
N PHE A 127 -0.68 37.75 14.36
CA PHE A 127 -0.26 38.92 15.14
C PHE A 127 0.02 40.17 14.30
N MET A 128 0.12 40.07 12.97
CA MET A 128 0.39 41.22 12.09
C MET A 128 -0.89 41.62 11.33
N PRO A 129 -1.14 42.92 11.10
CA PRO A 129 -2.24 43.35 10.24
C PRO A 129 -2.07 42.80 8.83
N ILE A 130 -3.08 42.07 8.35
CA ILE A 130 -3.13 41.51 7.00
C ILE A 130 -3.90 42.46 6.09
N PRO A 131 -3.42 42.75 4.87
CA PRO A 131 -4.21 43.47 3.86
C PRO A 131 -5.55 42.78 3.59
N GLU A 132 -6.63 43.54 3.41
CA GLU A 132 -7.98 42.98 3.16
C GLU A 132 -8.00 42.03 1.95
N SER A 133 -7.25 42.33 0.89
CA SER A 133 -7.11 41.47 -0.29
C SER A 133 -6.54 40.08 0.01
N SER A 134 -5.83 39.94 1.14
CA SER A 134 -5.07 38.75 1.49
C SER A 134 -5.70 37.93 2.62
N THR A 135 -6.74 38.45 3.28
CA THR A 135 -7.47 37.77 4.37
C THR A 135 -7.97 36.39 3.96
N ARG A 136 -8.63 36.27 2.80
CA ARG A 136 -9.15 34.99 2.30
C ARG A 136 -8.06 33.94 2.06
N PHE A 137 -6.87 34.37 1.64
CA PHE A 137 -5.74 33.45 1.48
C PHE A 137 -5.24 32.96 2.83
N ALA A 138 -5.14 33.84 3.82
CA ALA A 138 -4.75 33.48 5.18
C ALA A 138 -5.70 32.44 5.80
N ASP A 139 -7.02 32.68 5.72
CA ASP A 139 -8.03 31.75 6.27
C ASP A 139 -7.97 30.38 5.59
N THR A 140 -7.84 30.36 4.26
CA THR A 140 -7.78 29.11 3.49
C THR A 140 -6.53 28.29 3.85
N ILE A 141 -5.37 28.95 3.93
CA ILE A 141 -4.10 28.29 4.24
C ILE A 141 -4.11 27.80 5.69
N LEU A 142 -4.58 28.61 6.64
CA LEU A 142 -4.68 28.22 8.04
C LEU A 142 -5.60 27.02 8.23
N GLY A 143 -6.79 27.05 7.61
CA GLY A 143 -7.74 25.94 7.64
C GLY A 143 -7.18 24.65 7.04
N PHE A 144 -6.50 24.75 5.89
CA PHE A 144 -5.86 23.61 5.24
C PHE A 144 -4.75 22.99 6.09
N VAL A 145 -3.87 23.82 6.67
CA VAL A 145 -2.76 23.35 7.52
C VAL A 145 -3.30 22.66 8.77
N LEU A 146 -4.23 23.28 9.49
CA LEU A 146 -4.82 22.69 10.70
C LEU A 146 -5.57 21.38 10.37
N GLY A 147 -6.39 21.38 9.32
CA GLY A 147 -7.13 20.20 8.89
C GLY A 147 -6.21 19.04 8.51
N THR A 148 -5.16 19.31 7.73
CA THR A 148 -4.21 18.28 7.27
C THR A 148 -3.37 17.74 8.42
N VAL A 149 -2.90 18.59 9.34
CA VAL A 149 -2.09 18.17 10.49
C VAL A 149 -2.92 17.31 11.44
N ILE A 150 -4.13 17.75 11.81
CA ILE A 150 -5.01 16.98 12.68
C ILE A 150 -5.37 15.64 12.03
N ALA A 151 -5.76 15.65 10.74
CA ALA A 151 -6.05 14.42 10.01
C ALA A 151 -4.84 13.48 9.96
N SER A 152 -3.63 14.00 9.77
CA SER A 152 -2.40 13.19 9.75
C SER A 152 -2.09 12.57 11.12
N ILE A 153 -2.29 13.33 12.21
CA ILE A 153 -2.14 12.83 13.58
C ILE A 153 -3.19 11.75 13.87
N LEU A 154 -4.45 12.00 13.55
CA LEU A 154 -5.51 11.01 13.72
C LEU A 154 -5.24 9.75 12.89
N ASN A 155 -4.77 9.90 11.65
CA ASN A 155 -4.35 8.77 10.83
C ASN A 155 -3.14 8.04 11.44
N PHE A 156 -2.18 8.72 12.04
CA PHE A 156 -1.06 8.05 12.71
C PHE A 156 -1.51 7.24 13.93
N PHE A 157 -2.38 7.80 14.77
CA PHE A 157 -2.82 7.14 16.01
C PHE A 157 -3.96 6.13 15.82
N PHE A 158 -4.86 6.38 14.89
CA PHE A 158 -6.07 5.58 14.66
C PHE A 158 -6.08 4.86 13.31
N GLY A 159 -5.15 5.21 12.40
CA GLY A 159 -5.11 4.75 11.02
C GLY A 159 -3.90 3.88 10.68
N ASN A 160 -4.00 2.60 11.03
CA ASN A 160 -3.49 1.54 10.17
C ASN A 160 -4.36 0.29 10.36
N SER A 161 -5.56 0.30 9.77
CA SER A 161 -6.43 -0.87 9.70
C SER A 161 -5.73 -2.10 9.09
N ARG A 162 -4.69 -1.88 8.27
CA ARG A 162 -3.77 -2.90 7.74
C ARG A 162 -2.97 -3.65 8.80
N ASP A 163 -2.59 -2.99 9.89
CA ASP A 163 -1.79 -3.62 10.95
C ASP A 163 -2.67 -4.46 11.86
N ASN A 164 -3.90 -4.02 12.11
CA ASN A 164 -4.93 -4.83 12.79
C ASN A 164 -5.39 -6.02 11.94
N SER A 165 -5.61 -5.85 10.63
CA SER A 165 -6.03 -6.99 9.78
C SER A 165 -4.94 -8.06 9.67
N ARG A 166 -3.67 -7.66 9.56
CA ARG A 166 -2.53 -8.57 9.52
C ARG A 166 -2.29 -9.27 10.87
N ARG A 167 -2.48 -8.56 11.99
CA ARG A 167 -2.45 -9.17 13.33
C ARG A 167 -3.57 -10.19 13.53
N ASN A 168 -4.78 -9.89 13.05
CA ASN A 168 -5.90 -10.81 13.12
C ASN A 168 -5.68 -12.06 12.25
N GLU A 169 -5.15 -11.91 11.02
CA GLU A 169 -4.78 -13.05 10.18
C GLU A 169 -3.71 -13.95 10.83
N ILE A 170 -2.70 -13.37 11.48
CA ILE A 170 -1.69 -14.14 12.20
C ILE A 170 -2.30 -14.88 13.40
N GLN A 171 -3.24 -14.25 14.12
CA GLN A 171 -3.96 -14.90 15.22
C GLN A 171 -4.83 -16.07 14.74
N ASP A 172 -5.56 -15.90 13.65
CA ASP A 172 -6.38 -16.95 13.06
C ASP A 172 -5.53 -18.15 12.61
N ILE A 173 -4.38 -17.90 11.99
CA ILE A 173 -3.41 -18.95 11.60
C ILE A 173 -2.89 -19.68 12.84
N GLN A 174 -2.47 -18.96 13.89
CA GLN A 174 -1.99 -19.59 15.12
C GLN A 174 -3.05 -20.42 15.83
N GLN A 175 -4.32 -20.02 15.75
CA GLN A 175 -5.42 -20.76 16.34
C GLN A 175 -5.70 -22.05 15.56
N SER A 176 -5.70 -21.99 14.22
CA SER A 176 -5.86 -23.19 13.37
C SER A 176 -4.75 -24.23 13.55
N LEU A 177 -3.52 -23.81 13.89
CA LEU A 177 -2.39 -24.69 14.16
C LEU A 177 -2.43 -25.36 15.54
N LYS A 178 -3.28 -24.89 16.46
CA LYS A 178 -3.47 -25.48 17.79
C LYS A 178 -4.63 -26.48 17.84
N GLU A 179 -5.52 -26.45 16.85
CA GLU A 179 -6.69 -27.33 16.72
C GLU A 179 -6.38 -28.61 15.90
N HIS A 180 -5.11 -28.81 15.51
CA HIS A 180 -4.56 -30.02 14.89
C HIS A 180 -3.37 -30.53 15.72
#